data_AF-A0A258KWQ4-F1
#
_entry.id   AF-A0A258KWQ4-F1
#
_cell.length_a   1.000
_cell.length_b   1.000
_cell.length_c   1.000
_cell.angle_alpha   90.00
_cell.angle_beta   90.00
_cell.angle_gamma   90.00
#
_symmetry.space_group_name_H-M   'P 1'
#
loop_
_entity.id
_entity.type
_entity.pdbx_description
1 polymer ?
#
loop_
_entity_poly.entity_id
_entity_poly.type
_entity_poly.pdbx_seq_one_letter_code
_entity_poly.pdbx_strand_id
1 'polypeptide(L)'
;MKPSFPKNRARSSSPRRSSASISDPLKVKLAGKDDAPLSMSQLRDGLYETVRRLLPYDKHYRVKRAAIYLTVIDENGHPVQISQTGEWTIYPYQCAAEDFDT
;
A
#
# COMPACT_ATOMS: atom_id res chain seq x y z
N MET A 1 -45.63 -36.94 -27.34
CA MET A 1 -44.17 -37.13 -27.42
C MET A 1 -43.69 -36.75 -28.81
N LYS A 2 -42.81 -35.74 -28.92
CA LYS A 2 -41.97 -35.44 -30.09
C LYS A 2 -40.57 -35.05 -29.56
N PRO A 3 -39.48 -35.51 -30.20
CA PRO A 3 -38.14 -35.55 -29.59
C PRO A 3 -37.43 -34.19 -29.59
N SER A 4 -36.61 -33.99 -28.56
CA SER A 4 -35.62 -32.92 -28.45
C SER A 4 -34.43 -33.18 -29.37
N PHE A 5 -33.92 -32.11 -29.97
CA PHE A 5 -32.60 -32.08 -30.61
C PHE A 5 -31.81 -30.89 -30.07
N PRO A 6 -30.62 -31.08 -29.47
CA PRO A 6 -29.72 -29.98 -29.16
C PRO A 6 -28.78 -29.75 -30.36
N LYS A 7 -28.63 -28.51 -30.82
CA LYS A 7 -27.54 -28.14 -31.72
C LYS A 7 -26.79 -26.92 -31.21
N ASN A 8 -25.60 -27.23 -30.67
CA ASN A 8 -24.39 -26.41 -30.56
C ASN A 8 -24.33 -25.19 -31.48
N ARG A 9 -23.89 -24.03 -30.96
CA ARG A 9 -22.51 -23.48 -31.13
C ARG A 9 -22.51 -21.97 -30.88
N ALA A 10 -21.88 -21.55 -29.80
CA ALA A 10 -20.98 -20.39 -29.79
C ALA A 10 -20.13 -20.49 -28.53
N ARG A 11 -18.99 -21.20 -28.61
CA ARG A 11 -17.89 -20.92 -27.70
C ARG A 11 -17.37 -19.55 -28.11
N SER A 12 -17.92 -18.48 -27.53
CA SER A 12 -17.27 -17.18 -27.59
C SER A 12 -15.98 -17.32 -26.78
N SER A 13 -14.90 -17.69 -27.47
CA SER A 13 -13.56 -17.48 -26.97
C SER A 13 -13.35 -15.97 -26.92
N SER A 14 -13.85 -15.36 -25.86
CA SER A 14 -13.41 -14.03 -25.47
C SER A 14 -11.89 -14.08 -25.43
N PRO A 15 -11.18 -13.20 -26.14
CA PRO A 15 -9.74 -13.20 -26.11
C PRO A 15 -9.31 -13.08 -24.65
N ARG A 16 -8.57 -14.08 -24.17
CA ARG A 16 -7.87 -14.02 -22.88
C ARG A 16 -7.14 -12.69 -22.88
N ARG A 17 -7.60 -11.74 -22.06
CA ARG A 17 -6.88 -10.49 -21.80
C ARG A 17 -5.50 -10.93 -21.34
N SER A 18 -4.52 -10.75 -22.22
CA SER A 18 -3.13 -11.11 -21.98
C SER A 18 -2.72 -10.44 -20.69
N SER A 19 -2.34 -11.26 -19.71
CA SER A 19 -1.83 -10.87 -18.41
C SER A 19 -0.56 -10.05 -18.58
N ALA A 20 -0.69 -8.74 -18.76
CA ALA A 20 0.34 -7.84 -18.26
C ALA A 20 0.29 -8.00 -16.74
N SER A 21 1.14 -8.86 -16.20
CA SER A 21 1.33 -8.99 -14.77
C SER A 21 1.78 -7.61 -14.28
N ILE A 22 0.83 -6.82 -13.77
CA ILE A 22 1.14 -5.69 -12.90
C ILE A 22 1.94 -6.33 -11.78
N SER A 23 3.26 -6.14 -11.81
CA SER A 23 4.15 -6.64 -10.78
C SER A 23 3.59 -6.19 -9.43
N ASP A 24 3.49 -7.12 -8.48
CA ASP A 24 2.99 -6.79 -7.15
C ASP A 24 3.75 -5.58 -6.59
N PRO A 25 3.05 -4.63 -5.94
CA PRO A 25 3.72 -3.48 -5.35
C PRO A 25 4.72 -3.95 -4.28
N LEU A 26 5.82 -3.22 -4.13
CA LEU A 26 6.78 -3.46 -3.06
C LEU A 26 6.06 -3.34 -1.71
N LYS A 27 6.06 -4.42 -0.92
CA LYS A 27 5.55 -4.45 0.45
C LYS A 27 6.71 -4.37 1.42
N VAL A 28 6.70 -3.37 2.30
CA VAL A 28 7.68 -3.21 3.37
C VAL A 28 6.98 -3.45 4.70
N LYS A 29 7.43 -4.45 5.47
CA LYS A 29 6.96 -4.70 6.84
C LYS A 29 7.99 -4.13 7.81
N LEU A 30 7.56 -3.19 8.65
CA LEU A 30 8.33 -2.71 9.80
C LEU A 30 7.77 -3.39 11.05
N ALA A 31 8.62 -4.06 11.81
CA ALA A 31 8.23 -4.77 13.03
C ALA A 31 9.37 -4.74 14.05
N GLY A 32 9.02 -4.80 15.33
CA GLY A 32 9.99 -4.98 16.39
C GLY A 32 10.60 -6.37 16.34
N LYS A 33 11.59 -6.61 17.21
CA LYS A 33 12.12 -7.94 17.43
C LYS A 33 10.98 -8.87 17.86
N ASP A 34 10.92 -10.08 17.28
CA ASP A 34 9.88 -11.07 17.56
C ASP A 34 8.44 -10.57 17.30
N ASP A 35 8.27 -9.70 16.29
CA ASP A 35 7.00 -9.06 15.92
C ASP A 35 6.39 -8.16 17.02
N ALA A 36 7.23 -7.73 17.97
CA ALA A 36 6.82 -6.78 19.00
C ALA A 36 6.34 -5.45 18.39
N PRO A 37 5.36 -4.77 19.03
CA PRO A 37 4.93 -3.43 18.64
C PRO A 37 6.09 -2.45 18.60
N LEU A 38 6.07 -1.55 17.62
CA LEU A 38 7.03 -0.46 17.52
C LEU A 38 6.57 0.75 18.32
N SER A 39 7.48 1.38 19.05
CA SER A 39 7.27 2.77 19.48
C SER A 39 7.23 3.72 18.26
N MET A 40 6.64 4.90 18.43
CA MET A 40 6.58 5.92 17.37
C MET A 40 7.98 6.33 16.88
N SER A 41 8.97 6.42 17.78
CA SER A 41 10.36 6.72 17.40
C SER A 41 10.97 5.62 16.53
N GLN A 42 10.73 4.34 16.85
CA GLN A 42 11.20 3.22 16.04
C GLN A 42 10.48 3.15 14.69
N LEU A 43 9.18 3.46 14.64
CA LEU A 43 8.43 3.58 13.38
C LEU A 43 9.05 4.65 12.49
N ARG A 44 9.33 5.84 13.04
CA ARG A 44 10.01 6.94 12.34
C ARG A 44 11.34 6.47 11.75
N ASP A 45 12.19 5.86 12.57
CA ASP A 45 13.53 5.42 12.13
C ASP A 45 13.44 4.32 11.06
N GLY A 46 12.47 3.39 11.19
CA GLY A 46 12.20 2.36 10.19
C GLY A 46 11.70 2.93 8.85
N LEU A 47 10.88 3.98 8.88
CA LEU A 47 10.44 4.69 7.66
C LEU A 47 11.61 5.40 6.99
N TYR A 48 12.48 6.07 7.75
CA TYR A 48 13.70 6.68 7.21
C TYR A 48 14.62 5.66 6.55
N GLU A 49 14.85 4.52 7.19
CA GLU A 49 15.67 3.44 6.63
C GLU A 49 15.03 2.85 5.37
N THR A 50 13.70 2.74 5.33
CA THR A 50 12.97 2.30 4.14
C THR A 50 13.24 3.23 2.96
N VAL A 51 13.11 4.54 3.17
CA VAL A 51 13.41 5.54 2.13
C VAL A 51 14.88 5.47 1.71
N ARG A 52 15.80 5.37 2.68
CA ARG A 52 17.24 5.26 2.42
C ARG A 52 17.57 4.08 1.51
N ARG A 53 16.89 2.94 1.68
CA ARG A 53 17.05 1.75 0.81
C ARG A 53 16.45 1.92 -0.57
N LEU A 54 15.50 2.84 -0.75
CA LEU A 54 14.91 3.17 -2.05
C LEU A 54 15.74 4.19 -2.83
N LEU A 55 16.54 5.04 -2.18
CA LEU A 55 17.34 6.09 -2.84
C LEU A 55 18.26 5.59 -3.97
N PRO A 56 18.91 4.41 -3.91
CA PRO A 56 19.71 3.90 -5.02
C PRO A 56 18.93 3.73 -6.34
N TYR A 57 17.61 3.62 -6.28
CA TYR A 57 16.73 3.41 -7.43
C TYR A 57 16.24 4.71 -8.09
N ASP A 58 16.52 5.88 -7.50
CA ASP A 58 15.96 7.18 -7.94
C ASP A 58 16.29 7.55 -9.40
N LYS A 59 17.44 7.11 -9.90
CA LYS A 59 17.87 7.39 -11.29
C LYS A 59 16.97 6.73 -12.35
N HIS A 60 16.34 5.62 -12.01
CA HIS A 60 15.63 4.77 -12.99
C HIS A 60 14.14 4.61 -12.69
N TYR A 61 13.70 4.92 -11.47
CA TYR A 61 12.34 4.65 -11.03
C TYR A 61 11.74 5.89 -10.34
N ARG A 62 10.43 6.07 -10.49
CA ARG A 62 9.66 7.12 -9.82
C ARG A 62 8.53 6.49 -9.03
N VAL A 63 8.28 6.99 -7.82
CA VAL A 63 7.14 6.58 -7.01
C VAL A 63 5.90 7.31 -7.49
N LYS A 64 4.91 6.58 -8.03
CA LYS A 64 3.63 7.15 -8.46
C LYS A 64 2.69 7.45 -7.28
N ARG A 65 2.64 6.54 -6.30
CA ARG A 65 1.82 6.65 -5.07
C ARG A 65 2.52 5.89 -3.95
N ALA A 66 2.40 6.37 -2.72
CA ALA A 66 2.76 5.65 -1.50
C ALA A 66 1.59 5.76 -0.52
N ALA A 67 1.28 4.66 0.17
CA ALA A 67 0.28 4.63 1.22
C ALA A 67 0.87 3.87 2.41
N ILE A 68 0.64 4.38 3.62
CA ILE A 68 1.08 3.74 4.85
C ILE A 68 -0.18 3.29 5.58
N TYR A 69 -0.32 1.99 5.78
CA TYR A 69 -1.38 1.41 6.60
C TYR A 69 -0.83 1.15 7.99
N LEU A 70 -1.40 1.82 8.98
CA LEU A 70 -0.97 1.70 10.37
C LEU A 70 -2.04 0.95 11.17
N THR A 71 -1.62 -0.12 11.84
CA THR A 71 -2.38 -0.70 12.95
C THR A 71 -1.73 -0.20 14.22
N VAL A 72 -2.45 0.62 14.97
CA VAL A 72 -1.96 1.22 16.22
C VAL A 72 -2.66 0.56 17.37
N ILE A 73 -1.91 0.25 18.42
CA ILE A 73 -2.43 -0.31 19.67
C ILE A 73 -2.08 0.63 20.83
N ASP A 74 -2.89 0.61 21.89
CA ASP A 74 -2.59 1.28 23.15
C ASP A 74 -1.61 0.46 24.02
N GLU A 75 -1.35 0.97 25.22
CA GLU A 75 -0.53 0.33 26.25
C GLU A 75 -1.05 -1.03 26.72
N ASN A 76 -2.33 -1.32 26.51
CA ASN A 76 -2.97 -2.59 26.85
C ASN A 76 -3.05 -3.55 25.64
N GLY A 77 -2.57 -3.10 24.47
CA GLY A 77 -2.61 -3.86 23.23
C GLY A 77 -3.95 -3.77 22.47
N HIS A 78 -4.85 -2.88 22.87
CA HIS A 78 -6.12 -2.67 22.17
C HIS A 78 -5.93 -1.80 20.93
N PRO A 79 -6.53 -2.15 19.78
CA PRO A 79 -6.48 -1.32 18.59
C PRO A 79 -7.08 0.07 18.83
N VAL A 80 -6.39 1.11 18.36
CA VAL A 80 -6.83 2.51 18.47
C VAL A 80 -6.84 3.17 17.11
N GLN A 81 -7.86 4.02 16.89
CA GLN A 81 -7.97 4.88 15.72
C GLN A 81 -7.44 6.28 16.06
N ILE A 82 -6.38 6.71 15.37
CA ILE A 82 -5.73 8.02 15.64
C ILE A 82 -6.52 9.20 15.05
N SER A 83 -7.24 9.02 13.93
CA SER A 83 -7.96 10.11 13.28
C SER A 83 -9.41 9.73 12.99
N GLN A 84 -10.33 10.71 13.10
CA GLN A 84 -11.76 10.47 12.89
C GLN A 84 -12.10 9.98 11.47
N THR A 85 -11.35 10.44 10.47
CA THR A 85 -11.53 10.05 9.07
C THR A 85 -10.79 8.77 8.68
N GLY A 86 -9.84 8.30 9.51
CA GLY A 86 -9.05 7.10 9.26
C GLY A 86 -7.98 7.23 8.18
N GLU A 87 -7.86 8.40 7.53
CA GLU A 87 -6.88 8.66 6.47
C GLU A 87 -6.30 10.07 6.60
N TRP A 88 -4.97 10.16 6.48
CA TRP A 88 -4.24 11.40 6.32
C TRP A 88 -3.59 11.43 4.94
N THR A 89 -3.81 12.52 4.20
CA THR A 89 -3.08 12.79 2.97
C THR A 89 -2.00 13.82 3.26
N ILE A 90 -0.74 13.42 3.14
CA ILE A 90 0.42 14.30 3.31
C ILE A 90 0.97 14.62 1.93
N TYR A 91 1.10 15.91 1.60
CA TYR A 91 1.72 16.39 0.37
C TYR A 91 3.13 16.90 0.67
N PRO A 92 4.20 16.14 0.36
CA PRO A 92 5.56 16.50 0.80
C PRO A 92 6.06 17.85 0.26
N TYR A 93 5.54 18.32 -0.87
CA TYR A 93 5.90 19.62 -1.45
C TYR A 93 5.26 20.80 -0.72
N GLN A 94 4.17 20.59 0.03
CA GLN A 94 3.57 21.62 0.87
C GLN A 94 4.33 21.77 2.20
N CYS A 95 4.84 20.66 2.76
CA CYS A 95 5.67 20.70 3.98
C CYS A 95 6.99 21.48 3.83
N ALA A 96 7.45 21.76 2.61
CA ALA A 96 8.62 22.59 2.34
C ALA A 96 8.29 24.05 2.00
N ALA A 97 7.00 24.37 1.79
CA ALA A 97 6.55 25.65 1.24
C ALA A 97 5.69 26.48 2.20
N GLU A 98 5.14 25.91 3.26
CA GLU A 98 4.34 26.65 4.25
C GLU A 98 4.82 26.38 5.68
N ASP A 99 4.86 27.47 6.46
CA ASP A 99 5.03 27.60 7.92
C ASP A 99 6.39 28.09 8.46
N PHE A 100 6.75 29.33 8.11
CA PHE A 100 7.44 30.29 8.99
C PHE A 100 6.77 31.68 8.94
N ASP A 101 5.44 31.73 9.02
CA ASP A 101 4.74 32.99 9.30
C ASP A 101 3.66 32.74 10.37
N THR A 102 4.08 32.82 11.64
CA THR A 102 3.24 33.26 12.77
C THR A 102 4.10 33.71 13.93
#